data_AF-R6GAT9-F1
#
_entry.id   AF-R6GAT9-F1
#
_cell.length_a   1.000
_cell.length_b   1.000
_cell.length_c   1.000
_cell.angle_alpha   90.00
_cell.angle_beta   90.00
_cell.angle_gamma   90.00
#
_symmetry.space_group_name_H-M   'P 1'
#
loop_
_entity.id
_entity.type
_entity.pdbx_description
1 polymer ?
#
loop_
_entity_poly.entity_id
_entity_poly.type
_entity_poly.pdbx_seq_one_letter_code
_entity_poly.pdbx_strand_id
1 'polypeptide(L)'
;MLVSNPAVCVGRDGKFVMLYKAVCKNGMLRGGKVRFSVAFADSPTGPFVKTNKLIFQPEDPNASMVAEDPFVWYDKKCDRYFAIVRDVVRQFTGKESGGLALMESEDAVNWRPAPHPKVLPPVLHWSDGSTYDANKLSFERPFVFFDKDGIPQLLLGTFSVNNHDIRREHSFNGRVPLKITDKKD
;
A
#
# COMPACT_ATOMS: atom_id res chain seq x y z
N MET A 1 -3.74 -9.01 20.90
CA MET A 1 -3.07 -8.90 19.59
C MET A 1 -4.16 -8.57 18.59
N LEU A 2 -4.01 -7.51 17.80
CA LEU A 2 -4.98 -7.11 16.79
C LEU A 2 -4.45 -7.51 15.41
N VAL A 3 -5.29 -8.19 14.62
CA VAL A 3 -5.06 -8.45 13.19
C VAL A 3 -6.16 -7.74 12.41
N SER A 4 -5.79 -6.86 11.49
CA SER A 4 -6.75 -6.09 10.70
C SER A 4 -6.18 -5.70 9.33
N ASN A 5 -6.98 -4.97 8.54
CA ASN A 5 -6.59 -4.42 7.25
C ASN A 5 -5.98 -5.46 6.29
N PRO A 6 -6.65 -6.61 6.06
CA PRO A 6 -6.11 -7.64 5.19
C PRO A 6 -6.12 -7.17 3.74
N ALA A 7 -5.03 -7.42 3.03
CA ALA A 7 -4.96 -7.32 1.58
C ALA A 7 -4.67 -8.72 1.03
N VAL A 8 -5.54 -9.20 0.16
CA VAL A 8 -5.50 -10.58 -0.35
C VAL A 8 -5.41 -10.57 -1.86
N CYS A 9 -4.57 -11.45 -2.40
CA CYS A 9 -4.57 -11.77 -3.83
C CYS A 9 -4.47 -13.27 -4.07
N VAL A 10 -4.87 -13.68 -5.28
CA VAL A 10 -4.48 -14.98 -5.83
C VAL A 10 -3.04 -14.83 -6.34
N GLY A 11 -2.13 -15.58 -5.73
CA GLY A 11 -0.71 -15.59 -6.01
C GLY A 11 -0.28 -16.65 -7.02
N ARG A 12 1.01 -16.95 -6.98
CA ARG A 12 1.65 -18.02 -7.75
C ARG A 12 0.94 -19.35 -7.49
N ASP A 13 0.76 -20.13 -8.54
CA ASP A 13 0.13 -21.45 -8.53
C ASP A 13 -1.29 -21.48 -7.92
N GLY A 14 -1.98 -20.34 -7.90
CA GLY A 14 -3.35 -20.24 -7.37
C GLY A 14 -3.44 -20.17 -5.84
N LYS A 15 -2.30 -20.12 -5.12
CA LYS A 15 -2.28 -19.95 -3.67
C LYS A 15 -2.73 -18.55 -3.28
N PHE A 16 -3.47 -18.44 -2.20
CA PHE A 16 -3.90 -17.14 -1.67
C PHE A 16 -2.84 -16.56 -0.77
N VAL A 17 -2.49 -15.29 -1.01
CA VAL A 17 -1.54 -14.51 -0.21
C VAL A 17 -2.31 -13.42 0.52
N MET A 18 -2.12 -13.30 1.83
CA MET A 18 -2.69 -12.24 2.65
C MET A 18 -1.58 -11.46 3.34
N LEU A 19 -1.48 -10.16 3.04
CA LEU A 19 -0.75 -9.20 3.87
C LEU A 19 -1.70 -8.69 4.96
N TYR A 20 -1.25 -8.65 6.21
CA TYR A 20 -2.11 -8.20 7.31
C TYR A 20 -1.37 -7.33 8.32
N LYS A 21 -2.08 -6.36 8.88
CA LYS A 21 -1.61 -5.51 9.98
C LYS A 21 -1.65 -6.30 11.27
N ALA A 22 -0.58 -6.22 12.06
CA ALA A 22 -0.46 -6.79 13.39
C ALA A 22 -0.05 -5.70 14.39
N VAL A 23 -0.75 -5.65 15.52
CA VAL A 23 -0.40 -4.76 16.65
C VAL A 23 -0.30 -5.57 17.93
N CYS A 24 0.88 -5.53 18.55
CA CYS A 24 1.13 -6.18 19.84
C CYS A 24 0.37 -5.45 20.97
N LYS A 25 -0.09 -6.21 21.97
CA LYS A 25 -0.70 -5.62 23.18
C LYS A 25 0.42 -5.22 24.14
N ASN A 26 0.42 -3.99 24.61
CA ASN A 26 1.43 -3.45 25.55
C ASN A 26 0.79 -2.70 26.74
N GLY A 27 -0.51 -2.89 26.98
CA GLY A 27 -1.25 -2.20 28.05
C GLY A 27 -1.68 -0.77 27.73
N MET A 28 -1.23 -0.17 26.62
CA MET A 28 -1.66 1.17 26.19
C MET A 28 -2.91 1.10 25.29
N LEU A 29 -3.71 2.17 25.27
CA LEU A 29 -4.94 2.28 24.46
C LEU A 29 -4.69 2.02 22.96
N ARG A 30 -3.58 2.54 22.42
CA ARG A 30 -3.21 2.38 21.00
C ARG A 30 -2.45 1.08 20.70
N GLY A 31 -2.16 0.27 21.72
CA GLY A 31 -1.28 -0.90 21.59
C GLY A 31 0.19 -0.52 21.33
N GLY A 32 0.95 -1.52 20.88
CA GLY A 32 2.36 -1.40 20.53
C GLY A 32 2.59 -0.90 19.11
N LYS A 33 3.81 -1.15 18.61
CA LYS A 33 4.21 -0.78 17.26
C LYS A 33 3.40 -1.55 16.21
N VAL A 34 3.01 -0.85 15.15
CA VAL A 34 2.30 -1.45 14.00
C VAL A 34 3.30 -2.17 13.12
N ARG A 35 3.03 -3.43 12.82
CA ARG A 35 3.83 -4.26 11.92
C ARG A 35 2.93 -4.96 10.92
N PHE A 36 3.52 -5.45 9.84
CA PHE A 36 2.82 -6.30 8.87
C PHE A 36 3.48 -7.66 8.82
N SER A 37 2.68 -8.68 8.49
CA SER A 37 3.16 -10.02 8.21
C SER A 37 2.29 -10.64 7.12
N VAL A 38 2.62 -11.88 6.75
CA VAL A 38 2.06 -12.58 5.59
C VAL A 38 1.50 -13.91 6.04
N ALA A 39 0.35 -14.26 5.50
CA ALA A 39 -0.25 -15.58 5.63
C ALA A 39 -0.63 -16.14 4.27
N PHE A 40 -0.62 -17.47 4.16
CA PHE A 40 -0.95 -18.20 2.94
C PHE A 40 -2.11 -19.16 3.15
N ALA A 41 -2.92 -19.39 2.11
CA ALA A 41 -3.96 -20.41 2.11
C ALA A 41 -4.07 -21.07 0.74
N ASP A 42 -4.55 -22.32 0.72
CA ASP A 42 -4.87 -23.03 -0.52
C ASP A 42 -6.32 -22.77 -0.99
N SER A 43 -7.13 -22.08 -0.18
CA SER A 43 -8.53 -21.74 -0.45
C SER A 43 -8.82 -20.28 -0.11
N PRO A 44 -9.73 -19.59 -0.83
CA PRO A 44 -10.11 -18.21 -0.52
C PRO A 44 -10.73 -18.06 0.88
N THR A 45 -11.31 -19.13 1.44
CA THR A 45 -11.90 -19.15 2.78
C THR A 45 -10.90 -19.56 3.87
N GLY A 46 -9.63 -19.79 3.51
CA GLY A 46 -8.61 -20.27 4.43
C GLY A 46 -8.64 -21.80 4.64
N PRO A 47 -7.96 -22.30 5.70
CA PRO A 47 -7.29 -21.50 6.73
C PRO A 47 -6.04 -20.77 6.21
N PHE A 48 -5.85 -19.53 6.66
CA PHE A 48 -4.62 -18.77 6.40
C PHE A 48 -3.56 -19.10 7.45
N VAL A 49 -2.43 -19.64 7.02
CA VAL A 49 -1.28 -19.98 7.87
C VAL A 49 -0.30 -18.82 7.88
N LYS A 50 -0.10 -18.23 9.07
CA LYS A 50 0.80 -17.08 9.28
C LYS A 50 2.26 -17.53 9.20
N THR A 51 3.08 -16.75 8.50
CA THR A 51 4.53 -16.93 8.48
C THR A 51 5.21 -16.37 9.73
N ASN A 52 4.57 -15.40 10.40
CA ASN A 52 5.15 -14.56 11.44
C ASN A 52 6.41 -13.78 11.02
N LYS A 53 6.74 -13.78 9.72
CA LYS A 53 7.81 -12.96 9.16
C LYS A 53 7.31 -11.53 9.04
N LEU A 54 8.06 -10.60 9.61
CA LEU A 54 7.70 -9.19 9.56
C LEU A 54 8.10 -8.60 8.21
N ILE A 55 7.17 -7.87 7.59
CA ILE A 55 7.39 -7.18 6.30
C ILE A 55 7.30 -5.67 6.49
N PHE A 56 7.79 -4.91 5.50
CA PHE A 56 7.81 -3.44 5.51
C PHE A 56 8.39 -2.89 6.82
N GLN A 57 9.59 -3.35 7.19
CA GLN A 57 10.20 -2.95 8.46
C GLN A 57 10.71 -1.51 8.42
N PRO A 58 10.58 -0.77 9.54
CA PRO A 58 11.15 0.56 9.63
C PRO A 58 12.68 0.49 9.76
N GLU A 59 13.37 1.46 9.18
CA GLU A 59 14.81 1.68 9.43
C GLU A 59 15.04 2.26 10.82
N ASP A 60 14.18 3.20 11.24
CA ASP A 60 14.17 3.71 12.62
C ASP A 60 13.45 2.70 13.54
N PRO A 61 14.15 2.06 14.50
CA PRO A 61 13.53 1.11 15.41
C PRO A 61 12.44 1.75 16.27
N ASN A 62 12.44 3.07 16.47
CA ASN A 62 11.45 3.80 17.26
C ASN A 62 10.17 4.14 16.48
N ALA A 63 10.17 4.00 15.16
CA ALA A 63 8.99 4.27 14.35
C ALA A 63 7.81 3.38 14.79
N SER A 64 6.72 4.05 15.18
CA SER A 64 5.48 3.39 15.58
C SER A 64 4.82 2.69 14.38
N MET A 65 4.99 3.26 13.18
CA MET A 65 4.40 2.80 11.94
C MET A 65 5.15 3.36 10.73
N VAL A 66 5.37 2.54 9.70
CA VAL A 66 6.05 2.92 8.45
C VAL A 66 5.20 2.69 7.20
N ALA A 67 4.38 1.63 7.20
CA ALA A 67 3.49 1.28 6.11
C ALA A 67 2.05 1.12 6.62
N GLU A 68 1.05 1.51 5.82
CA GLU A 68 -0.38 1.19 6.02
C GLU A 68 -1.05 0.74 4.72
N ASP A 69 -2.30 0.28 4.82
CA ASP A 69 -3.23 0.10 3.69
C ASP A 69 -2.61 -0.59 2.47
N PRO A 70 -2.10 -1.83 2.62
CA PRO A 70 -1.58 -2.55 1.48
C PRO A 70 -2.70 -2.84 0.47
N PHE A 71 -2.35 -2.73 -0.80
CA PHE A 71 -3.01 -3.41 -1.90
C PHE A 71 -2.00 -4.33 -2.56
N VAL A 72 -2.31 -5.62 -2.68
CA VAL A 72 -1.37 -6.64 -3.15
C VAL A 72 -1.91 -7.32 -4.40
N TRP A 73 -1.03 -7.63 -5.35
CA TRP A 73 -1.35 -8.48 -6.49
C TRP A 73 -0.14 -9.30 -6.89
N TYR A 74 -0.40 -10.34 -7.67
CA TYR A 74 0.63 -11.14 -8.32
C TYR A 74 0.56 -10.90 -9.82
N ASP A 75 1.65 -10.43 -10.40
CA ASP A 75 1.79 -10.23 -11.83
C ASP A 75 2.38 -11.50 -12.46
N LYS A 76 1.55 -12.18 -13.26
CA LYS A 76 1.93 -13.42 -13.94
C LYS A 76 2.94 -13.20 -15.06
N LYS A 77 3.02 -12.00 -15.66
CA LYS A 77 3.90 -11.73 -16.81
C LYS A 77 5.36 -11.64 -16.38
N CYS A 78 5.63 -11.13 -15.19
CA CYS A 78 6.98 -11.02 -14.63
C CYS A 78 7.23 -11.94 -13.43
N ASP A 79 6.29 -12.85 -13.13
CA ASP A 79 6.39 -13.82 -12.02
C ASP A 79 6.76 -13.15 -10.69
N ARG A 80 6.01 -12.09 -10.33
CA ARG A 80 6.35 -11.21 -9.20
C ARG A 80 5.14 -10.76 -8.43
N TYR A 81 5.29 -10.63 -7.12
CA TYR A 81 4.32 -9.98 -6.26
C TYR A 81 4.62 -8.50 -6.17
N PHE A 82 3.57 -7.70 -6.20
CA PHE A 82 3.65 -6.28 -5.95
C PHE A 82 2.66 -5.87 -4.87
N ALA A 83 3.01 -4.81 -4.16
CA ALA A 83 2.08 -4.15 -3.27
C ALA A 83 2.23 -2.64 -3.36
N ILE A 84 1.11 -1.91 -3.31
CA ILE A 84 1.12 -0.47 -3.02
C ILE A 84 0.76 -0.30 -1.56
N VAL A 85 1.59 0.43 -0.82
CA VAL A 85 1.37 0.73 0.60
C VAL A 85 1.40 2.23 0.85
N ARG A 86 0.68 2.69 1.86
CA ARG A 86 0.83 4.03 2.39
C ARG A 86 2.17 4.14 3.10
N ASP A 87 3.09 4.93 2.55
CA ASP A 87 4.41 5.22 3.12
C ASP A 87 4.29 6.34 4.15
N VAL A 88 3.98 5.97 5.40
CA VAL A 88 3.54 6.87 6.48
C VAL A 88 4.61 7.90 6.83
N VAL A 89 5.87 7.48 6.84
CA VAL A 89 7.02 8.32 7.23
C VAL A 89 7.93 8.66 6.05
N ARG A 90 7.50 8.37 4.82
CA ARG A 90 8.25 8.64 3.58
C ARG A 90 9.59 7.90 3.49
N GLN A 91 9.68 6.71 4.11
CA GLN A 91 10.91 5.91 4.11
C GLN A 91 11.22 5.37 2.71
N PHE A 92 10.20 4.89 1.99
CA PHE A 92 10.40 4.19 0.71
C PHE A 92 10.40 5.14 -0.49
N THR A 93 9.75 6.30 -0.38
CA THR A 93 9.49 7.19 -1.51
C THR A 93 10.20 8.54 -1.42
N GLY A 94 10.78 8.86 -0.26
CA GLY A 94 11.36 10.16 0.03
C GLY A 94 10.31 11.26 0.27
N LYS A 95 10.77 12.41 0.80
CA LYS A 95 9.89 13.51 1.23
C LYS A 95 9.09 14.14 0.09
N GLU A 96 9.62 14.13 -1.13
CA GLU A 96 8.97 14.70 -2.31
C GLU A 96 8.07 13.67 -3.00
N SER A 97 7.05 13.18 -2.29
CA SER A 97 6.09 12.18 -2.79
C SER A 97 4.67 12.38 -2.25
N GLY A 98 3.70 11.78 -2.95
CA GLY A 98 2.31 11.68 -2.49
C GLY A 98 2.08 10.56 -1.47
N GLY A 99 3.14 9.89 -1.01
CA GLY A 99 3.05 9.00 0.14
C GLY A 99 2.57 7.59 -0.13
N LEU A 100 2.63 7.12 -1.38
CA LEU A 100 2.34 5.74 -1.74
C LEU A 100 3.59 5.09 -2.35
N ALA A 101 3.99 3.95 -1.78
CA ALA A 101 5.16 3.20 -2.19
C ALA A 101 4.77 1.92 -2.93
N LEU A 102 5.41 1.67 -4.08
CA LEU A 102 5.39 0.39 -4.77
C LEU A 102 6.49 -0.51 -4.19
N MET A 103 6.06 -1.66 -3.69
CA MET A 103 6.88 -2.71 -3.11
C MET A 103 6.83 -3.93 -4.03
N GLU A 104 7.91 -4.70 -4.06
CA GLU A 104 7.99 -5.95 -4.83
C GLU A 104 8.55 -7.10 -3.99
N SER A 105 8.17 -8.32 -4.38
CA SER A 105 8.65 -9.57 -3.77
C SER A 105 8.56 -10.73 -4.76
N GLU A 106 9.50 -11.67 -4.68
CA GLU A 106 9.51 -12.89 -5.51
C GLU A 106 8.79 -14.06 -4.83
N ASP A 107 8.60 -14.00 -3.50
CA ASP A 107 8.04 -15.08 -2.68
C ASP A 107 6.89 -14.61 -1.77
N ALA A 108 6.49 -13.36 -1.89
CA ALA A 108 5.54 -12.66 -1.03
C ALA A 108 5.94 -12.57 0.46
N VAL A 109 7.15 -12.96 0.85
CA VAL A 109 7.65 -12.90 2.23
C VAL A 109 8.77 -11.88 2.37
N ASN A 110 9.70 -11.85 1.42
CA ASN A 110 10.82 -10.93 1.38
C ASN A 110 10.47 -9.75 0.46
N TRP A 111 10.13 -8.62 1.06
CA TRP A 111 9.70 -7.42 0.36
C TRP A 111 10.77 -6.34 0.35
N ARG A 112 10.90 -5.66 -0.78
CA ARG A 112 11.74 -4.46 -0.95
C ARG A 112 10.98 -3.38 -1.74
N PRO A 113 11.36 -2.10 -1.63
CA PRO A 113 10.87 -1.09 -2.57
C PRO A 113 11.22 -1.50 -4.01
N ALA A 114 10.31 -1.29 -4.95
CA ALA A 114 10.62 -1.43 -6.37
C ALA A 114 11.69 -0.40 -6.79
N PRO A 115 12.41 -0.58 -7.91
CA PRO A 115 13.40 0.39 -8.40
C PRO A 115 12.85 1.82 -8.56
N HIS A 116 11.56 1.93 -8.93
CA HIS A 116 10.82 3.19 -8.97
C HIS A 116 9.63 3.13 -8.00
N PRO A 117 9.85 3.35 -6.69
CA PRO A 117 8.84 3.07 -5.68
C PRO A 117 7.77 4.17 -5.57
N LYS A 118 7.99 5.36 -6.14
CA LYS A 118 7.07 6.50 -6.01
C LYS A 118 5.84 6.33 -6.91
N VAL A 119 4.71 5.99 -6.31
CA VAL A 119 3.43 5.83 -7.04
C VAL A 119 2.77 7.17 -7.35
N LEU A 120 2.83 8.12 -6.40
CA LEU A 120 2.23 9.45 -6.57
C LEU A 120 3.28 10.56 -6.45
N PRO A 121 3.22 11.59 -7.31
CA PRO A 121 3.93 12.84 -7.07
C PRO A 121 3.37 13.57 -5.83
N PRO A 122 4.10 14.54 -5.25
CA PRO A 122 3.61 15.29 -4.10
C PRO A 122 2.36 16.14 -4.40
N VAL A 123 2.19 16.58 -5.66
CA VAL A 123 1.05 17.38 -6.10
C VAL A 123 0.38 16.70 -7.30
N LEU A 124 -0.94 16.56 -7.25
CA LEU A 124 -1.79 16.08 -8.34
C LEU A 124 -2.53 17.26 -8.98
N HIS A 125 -2.85 17.11 -10.26
CA HIS A 125 -3.57 18.11 -11.04
C HIS A 125 -4.94 17.56 -11.46
N TRP A 126 -5.98 18.32 -11.17
CA TRP A 126 -7.35 18.03 -11.61
C TRP A 126 -7.58 18.52 -13.03
N SER A 127 -8.62 17.99 -13.68
CA SER A 127 -8.99 18.38 -15.05
C SER A 127 -9.46 19.84 -15.18
N ASP A 128 -9.91 20.45 -14.08
CA ASP A 128 -10.28 21.87 -14.01
C ASP A 128 -9.07 22.79 -13.75
N GLY A 129 -7.85 22.23 -13.66
CA GLY A 129 -6.62 22.97 -13.40
C GLY A 129 -6.29 23.18 -11.92
N SER A 130 -7.20 22.83 -10.99
CA SER A 130 -6.91 22.88 -9.56
C SER A 130 -5.91 21.80 -9.14
N THR A 131 -5.32 21.95 -7.96
CA THR A 131 -4.29 21.02 -7.46
C THR A 131 -4.69 20.35 -6.15
N TYR A 132 -4.14 19.16 -5.94
CA TYR A 132 -4.24 18.43 -4.68
C TYR A 132 -2.84 18.12 -4.16
N ASP A 133 -2.45 18.77 -3.06
CA ASP A 133 -1.17 18.55 -2.39
C ASP A 133 -1.25 17.26 -1.55
N ALA A 134 -0.94 16.12 -2.17
CA ALA A 134 -0.94 14.80 -1.53
C ALA A 134 0.19 14.65 -0.48
N ASN A 135 1.17 15.54 -0.48
CA ASN A 135 2.21 15.59 0.55
C ASN A 135 1.62 16.09 1.88
N LYS A 136 0.80 17.15 1.84
CA LYS A 136 0.13 17.72 3.02
C LYS A 136 -1.18 17.02 3.38
N LEU A 137 -1.93 16.62 2.37
CA LEU A 137 -3.19 15.88 2.51
C LEU A 137 -2.92 14.38 2.47
N SER A 138 -3.92 13.57 2.14
CA SER A 138 -3.80 12.12 2.23
C SER A 138 -4.62 11.43 1.16
N PHE A 139 -3.91 10.66 0.34
CA PHE A 139 -4.47 9.61 -0.50
C PHE A 139 -4.24 8.25 0.20
N GLU A 140 -5.29 7.62 0.71
CA GLU A 140 -5.21 6.39 1.51
C GLU A 140 -6.01 5.25 0.85
N ARG A 141 -5.82 4.02 1.34
CA ARG A 141 -6.47 2.81 0.80
C ARG A 141 -6.37 2.69 -0.73
N PRO A 142 -5.14 2.59 -1.27
CA PRO A 142 -4.95 2.44 -2.71
C PRO A 142 -5.56 1.12 -3.20
N PHE A 143 -6.13 1.13 -4.41
CA PHE A 143 -6.49 -0.08 -5.16
C PHE A 143 -6.14 0.14 -6.63
N VAL A 144 -5.50 -0.83 -7.28
CA VAL A 144 -5.26 -0.74 -8.73
C VAL A 144 -6.40 -1.44 -9.46
N PHE A 145 -7.00 -0.73 -10.42
CA PHE A 145 -7.91 -1.32 -11.39
C PHE A 145 -7.11 -1.72 -12.63
N PHE A 146 -7.23 -2.98 -13.02
CA PHE A 146 -6.59 -3.56 -14.20
C PHE A 146 -7.61 -3.76 -15.30
N ASP A 147 -7.18 -3.63 -16.55
CA ASP A 147 -8.00 -4.06 -17.69
C ASP A 147 -7.99 -5.58 -17.88
N LYS A 148 -8.71 -6.04 -18.93
CA LYS A 148 -8.81 -7.45 -19.30
C LYS A 148 -7.48 -8.12 -19.63
N ASP A 149 -6.47 -7.34 -20.01
CA ASP A 149 -5.14 -7.82 -20.40
C ASP A 149 -4.16 -7.76 -19.21
N GLY A 150 -4.66 -7.42 -18.01
CA GLY A 150 -3.88 -7.33 -16.77
C GLY A 150 -3.03 -6.07 -16.67
N ILE A 151 -3.35 -5.03 -17.45
CA ILE A 151 -2.59 -3.78 -17.45
C ILE A 151 -3.19 -2.80 -16.45
N PRO A 152 -2.40 -2.19 -15.53
CA PRO A 152 -2.87 -1.15 -14.62
C PRO A 152 -3.44 0.07 -15.37
N GLN A 153 -4.69 0.44 -15.08
CA GLN A 153 -5.36 1.57 -15.73
C GLN A 153 -5.66 2.72 -14.77
N LEU A 154 -6.13 2.42 -13.55
CA LEU A 154 -6.51 3.43 -12.58
C LEU A 154 -5.93 3.08 -11.21
N LEU A 155 -5.47 4.08 -10.49
CA LEU A 155 -5.29 4.02 -9.04
C LEU A 155 -6.53 4.61 -8.38
N LEU A 156 -7.29 3.79 -7.69
CA LEU A 156 -8.42 4.17 -6.86
C LEU A 156 -7.94 4.42 -5.43
N GLY A 157 -8.61 5.30 -4.69
CA GLY A 157 -8.36 5.49 -3.27
C GLY A 157 -9.17 6.63 -2.68
N THR A 158 -8.90 6.94 -1.42
CA THR A 158 -9.64 7.93 -0.66
C THR A 158 -8.79 9.20 -0.48
N PHE A 159 -9.32 10.32 -0.94
CA PHE A 159 -8.75 11.66 -0.76
C PHE A 159 -9.30 12.28 0.52
N SER A 160 -8.44 12.85 1.34
CA SER A 160 -8.86 13.67 2.47
C SER A 160 -8.99 15.14 2.11
N VAL A 161 -9.91 15.84 2.77
CA VAL A 161 -10.09 17.29 2.71
C VAL A 161 -9.98 17.85 4.12
N ASN A 162 -9.17 18.89 4.28
CA ASN A 162 -9.16 19.69 5.50
C ASN A 162 -10.15 20.83 5.33
N ASN A 163 -10.87 21.19 6.40
CA ASN A 163 -11.83 22.29 6.38
C ASN A 163 -11.84 22.97 7.76
N HIS A 164 -11.91 24.31 7.80
CA HIS A 164 -11.85 25.14 9.01
C HIS A 164 -10.87 24.65 10.10
N ASP A 165 -9.60 24.43 9.75
CA ASP A 165 -8.52 23.91 10.62
C ASP A 165 -8.70 22.47 11.15
N ILE A 166 -9.78 21.80 10.76
CA ILE A 166 -10.02 20.39 11.05
C ILE A 166 -9.32 19.55 9.98
N ARG A 167 -8.27 18.85 10.41
CA ARG A 167 -7.52 17.91 9.57
C ARG A 167 -8.40 16.70 9.22
N ARG A 168 -8.51 16.39 7.92
CA ARG A 168 -9.30 15.28 7.37
C ARG A 168 -10.77 15.29 7.81
N GLU A 169 -11.39 16.47 7.89
CA GLU A 169 -12.80 16.61 8.24
C GLU A 169 -13.72 15.87 7.25
N HIS A 170 -13.37 15.93 5.96
CA HIS A 170 -14.09 15.22 4.92
C HIS A 170 -13.18 14.30 4.14
N SER A 171 -13.80 13.35 3.45
CA SER A 171 -13.10 12.48 2.52
C SER A 171 -14.02 12.09 1.37
N PHE A 172 -13.42 11.73 0.25
CA PHE A 172 -14.14 11.22 -0.90
C PHE A 172 -13.28 10.18 -1.63
N ASN A 173 -13.95 9.25 -2.31
CA ASN A 173 -13.26 8.30 -3.18
C ASN A 173 -12.98 8.96 -4.53
N GLY A 174 -11.80 8.74 -5.07
CA GLY A 174 -11.42 9.22 -6.38
C GLY A 174 -10.53 8.24 -7.13
N ARG A 175 -10.16 8.63 -8.34
CA ARG A 175 -9.29 7.84 -9.22
C ARG A 175 -8.22 8.72 -9.83
N VAL A 176 -7.02 8.16 -9.97
CA VAL A 176 -5.90 8.74 -10.71
C VAL A 176 -5.64 7.83 -11.91
N PRO A 177 -5.86 8.30 -13.15
CA PRO A 177 -5.51 7.53 -14.34
C PRO A 177 -4.00 7.26 -14.40
N LEU A 178 -3.63 6.02 -14.65
CA LEU A 178 -2.24 5.61 -14.83
C LEU A 178 -1.89 5.64 -16.32
N LYS A 179 -0.66 6.06 -16.63
CA LYS A 179 -0.10 5.97 -17.98
C LYS A 179 1.16 5.11 -17.90
N ILE A 180 1.17 4.01 -18.64
CA ILE A 180 2.37 3.21 -18.80
C ILE A 180 3.20 3.86 -19.90
N THR A 181 4.46 4.13 -19.57
CA THR A 181 5.43 4.70 -20.51
C THR A 181 6.54 3.68 -20.72
N ASP A 182 6.91 3.41 -21.97
CA ASP A 182 7.98 2.46 -22.34
C ASP A 182 9.40 2.97 -22.03
N LYS A 183 9.56 3.89 -21.08
CA LYS A 183 10.88 4.43 -20.75
C LYS A 183 11.74 3.36 -20.08
N LYS A 184 12.57 2.72 -20.91
CA LYS A 184 13.87 2.19 -20.53
C LYS A 184 14.77 3.39 -20.27
N ASP A 185 14.90 3.80 -19.01
CA ASP A 185 16.06 4.57 -18.57
C ASP A 185 17.20 3.59 -18.27
#